data_AF-A0A7V9IQ15-F1
#
_entry.id   AF-A0A7V9IQ15-F1
#
_cell.length_a   1.000
_cell.length_b   1.000
_cell.length_c   1.000
_cell.angle_alpha   90.00
_cell.angle_beta   90.00
_cell.angle_gamma   90.00
#
_symmetry.space_group_name_H-M   'P 1'
#
loop_
_entity.id
_entity.type
_entity.pdbx_description
1 polymer ?
#
loop_
_entity_poly.entity_id
_entity_poly.type
_entity_poly.pdbx_seq_one_letter_code
_entity_poly.pdbx_strand_id
1 'polypeptide(L)'
;MTPTVFISHGSPMHAIHAGRAGDVWAELGRTLPRPSAVLIASAHWETELPMLSSAREPETIHDFGGFPPELYKINYPAHGAPDVARRAIELLQS
;
A
#
# COMPACT_ATOMS: atom_id res chain seq x y z
N MET A 1 4.14 -14.65 -15.03
CA MET A 1 4.13 -14.40 -13.58
C MET A 1 3.89 -12.93 -13.35
N THR A 2 3.06 -12.58 -12.36
CA THR A 2 2.92 -11.18 -11.90
C THR A 2 4.17 -10.82 -11.10
N PRO A 3 4.79 -9.66 -11.32
CA PRO A 3 6.01 -9.27 -10.61
C PRO A 3 5.73 -9.03 -9.11
N THR A 4 6.69 -9.40 -8.26
CA THR A 4 6.73 -9.03 -6.84
C THR A 4 7.82 -7.98 -6.66
N VAL A 5 7.49 -6.88 -5.98
CA VAL A 5 8.41 -5.78 -5.73
C VAL A 5 8.52 -5.51 -4.24
N PHE A 6 9.73 -5.19 -3.79
CA PHE A 6 9.98 -4.68 -2.45
C PHE A 6 10.26 -3.17 -2.55
N ILE A 7 9.46 -2.36 -1.87
CA ILE A 7 9.57 -0.90 -1.88
C ILE A 7 9.79 -0.43 -0.44
N SER A 8 10.88 0.32 -0.21
CA SER A 8 11.09 1.00 1.06
C SER A 8 10.09 2.15 1.20
N HIS A 9 9.33 2.18 2.30
CA HIS A 9 8.35 3.25 2.55
C HIS A 9 9.02 4.60 2.86
N GLY A 10 10.23 4.59 3.45
CA GLY A 10 10.98 5.80 3.79
C GLY A 10 10.23 6.75 4.73
N SER A 11 10.49 8.05 4.60
CA SER A 11 9.82 9.09 5.40
C SER A 11 8.42 9.40 4.84
N PRO A 12 7.40 9.66 5.70
CA PRO A 12 6.10 10.17 5.28
C PRO A 12 6.19 11.41 4.38
N MET A 13 7.25 12.22 4.53
CA MET A 13 7.51 13.38 3.67
C MET A 13 7.57 13.02 2.18
N HIS A 14 7.86 11.78 1.81
CA HIS A 14 7.85 11.35 0.42
C HIS A 14 6.47 11.54 -0.26
N ALA A 15 5.36 11.54 0.48
CA ALA A 15 4.03 11.76 -0.10
C ALA A 15 3.85 13.17 -0.69
N ILE A 16 4.61 14.17 -0.20
CA ILE A 16 4.57 15.55 -0.70
C ILE A 16 5.90 15.97 -1.37
N HIS A 17 7.00 15.32 -1.00
CA HIS A 17 8.36 15.63 -1.44
C HIS A 17 9.15 14.32 -1.68
N ALA A 18 8.75 13.57 -2.71
CA ALA A 18 9.34 12.25 -2.99
C ALA A 18 10.79 12.29 -3.50
N GLY A 19 11.25 13.43 -4.05
CA GLY A 19 12.57 13.57 -4.65
C GLY A 19 12.90 12.44 -5.64
N ARG A 20 14.15 11.98 -5.65
CA ARG A 20 14.62 10.91 -6.53
C ARG A 20 13.91 9.56 -6.32
N ALA A 21 13.45 9.29 -5.10
CA ALA A 21 12.70 8.05 -4.83
C ALA A 21 11.37 8.06 -5.59
N GLY A 22 10.68 9.21 -5.62
CA GLY A 22 9.48 9.41 -6.41
C GLY A 22 9.68 9.16 -7.91
N ASP A 23 10.78 9.67 -8.48
CA ASP A 23 11.10 9.45 -9.90
C ASP A 23 11.22 7.95 -10.22
N VAL A 24 11.93 7.21 -9.36
CA VAL A 24 12.12 5.76 -9.50
C VAL A 24 10.79 5.00 -9.34
N TRP A 25 9.96 5.37 -8.36
CA TRP A 25 8.66 4.74 -8.16
C TRP A 25 7.70 5.01 -9.33
N ALA A 26 7.73 6.23 -9.89
CA ALA A 26 6.93 6.59 -11.05
C ALA A 26 7.36 5.82 -12.31
N GLU A 27 8.66 5.63 -12.51
CA GLU A 27 9.18 4.77 -13.59
C GLU A 27 8.77 3.30 -13.38
N LEU A 28 8.89 2.79 -12.17
CA LEU A 28 8.46 1.43 -11.83
C LEU A 28 6.96 1.25 -12.14
N GLY A 29 6.10 2.18 -11.72
CA GLY A 29 4.67 2.14 -12.01
C GLY A 29 4.33 2.16 -13.50
N ARG A 30 5.18 2.80 -14.34
CA ARG A 30 5.01 2.83 -15.80
C ARG A 30 5.50 1.57 -16.50
N THR A 31 6.47 0.86 -15.92
CA THR A 31 7.06 -0.34 -16.53
C THR A 31 6.36 -1.64 -16.12
N LEU A 32 5.68 -1.66 -14.97
CA LEU A 32 4.94 -2.83 -14.53
C LEU A 32 3.65 -3.03 -15.35
N PRO A 33 3.28 -4.28 -15.70
CA PRO A 33 1.98 -4.56 -16.30
C PRO A 33 0.88 -4.18 -15.32
N ARG A 34 -0.21 -3.58 -15.82
CA ARG A 34 -1.33 -3.14 -14.97
C ARG A 34 -2.00 -4.35 -14.30
N PRO A 35 -1.94 -4.47 -12.96
CA PRO A 35 -2.58 -5.58 -12.28
C PRO A 35 -4.08 -5.31 -12.09
N SER A 36 -4.86 -6.38 -11.87
CA SER A 36 -6.28 -6.26 -11.46
C SER A 36 -6.44 -5.89 -9.98
N ALA A 37 -5.44 -6.22 -9.15
CA ALA A 37 -5.35 -5.85 -7.74
C ALA A 37 -3.88 -5.89 -7.28
N VAL A 38 -3.56 -5.18 -6.20
CA VAL A 38 -2.25 -5.23 -5.54
C VAL A 38 -2.43 -5.80 -4.14
N LEU A 39 -1.71 -6.86 -3.81
CA LEU A 39 -1.60 -7.37 -2.45
C LEU A 39 -0.39 -6.69 -1.78
N ILE A 40 -0.63 -5.96 -0.69
CA ILE A 40 0.40 -5.19 0.02
C ILE A 40 0.64 -5.85 1.38
N ALA A 41 1.91 -6.17 1.67
CA ALA A 41 2.38 -6.45 3.03
C ALA A 41 3.12 -5.20 3.53
N SER A 42 2.65 -4.62 4.63
CA SER A 42 3.20 -3.36 5.18
C SER A 42 3.99 -3.61 6.45
N ALA A 43 5.12 -2.94 6.61
CA ALA A 43 5.91 -2.95 7.85
C ALA A 43 5.16 -2.30 9.04
N HIS A 44 4.15 -1.46 8.78
CA HIS A 44 3.35 -0.79 9.81
C HIS A 44 2.06 -1.55 10.15
N TRP A 45 1.80 -2.68 9.48
CA TRP A 45 0.64 -3.53 9.78
C TRP A 45 1.09 -4.74 10.59
N GLU A 46 1.08 -4.60 11.91
CA GLU A 46 1.48 -5.66 12.84
C GLU A 46 0.26 -6.30 13.51
N THR A 47 0.14 -7.61 13.34
CA THR A 47 -0.93 -8.44 13.92
C THR A 47 -0.37 -9.78 14.36
N GLU A 48 -0.97 -10.41 15.37
CA GLU A 48 -0.48 -11.70 15.90
C GLU A 48 -0.56 -12.85 14.88
N LEU A 49 -1.55 -12.78 13.98
CA LEU A 49 -1.76 -13.70 12.87
C LEU A 49 -1.79 -12.92 11.56
N PRO A 50 -1.54 -13.55 10.40
CA PRO A 50 -1.75 -12.90 9.10
C PRO A 50 -3.20 -12.44 8.95
N MET A 51 -3.41 -11.12 8.86
CA MET A 51 -4.73 -10.50 8.69
C MET A 51 -4.80 -9.79 7.33
N LEU A 52 -5.99 -9.78 6.75
CA LEU A 52 -6.26 -9.13 5.47
C LEU A 52 -7.43 -8.16 5.59
N SER A 53 -7.29 -6.98 4.98
CA SER A 53 -8.41 -6.03 4.85
C SER A 53 -9.32 -6.44 3.69
N SER A 54 -10.63 -6.45 3.94
CA SER A 54 -11.67 -6.72 2.95
C SER A 54 -12.58 -5.52 2.68
N ALA A 55 -12.18 -4.32 3.16
CA ALA A 55 -12.93 -3.09 2.91
C ALA A 55 -12.95 -2.79 1.40
N ARG A 56 -14.13 -2.44 0.86
CA ARG A 56 -14.27 -1.98 -0.54
C ARG A 56 -13.72 -0.58 -0.75
N GLU A 57 -13.85 0.26 0.26
CA GLU A 57 -13.37 1.64 0.30
C GLU A 57 -12.64 1.81 1.64
N PRO A 58 -11.37 1.37 1.73
CA PRO A 58 -10.58 1.56 2.94
C PRO A 58 -10.40 3.04 3.27
N GLU A 59 -10.50 3.37 4.55
CA GLU A 59 -10.15 4.69 5.06
C GLU A 59 -8.65 4.97 4.89
N THR A 60 -8.29 6.23 4.67
CA THR A 60 -6.89 6.67 4.74
C THR A 60 -6.46 6.81 6.19
N ILE A 61 -5.56 5.93 6.63
CA ILE A 61 -4.98 5.97 7.98
C ILE A 61 -3.64 6.70 7.91
N HIS A 62 -3.45 7.69 8.78
CA HIS A 62 -2.17 8.38 8.98
C HIS A 62 -1.48 7.82 10.23
N ASP A 63 -0.65 6.80 10.05
CA ASP A 63 0.03 6.04 11.11
C ASP A 63 1.35 6.68 11.60
N PHE A 64 1.54 7.98 11.36
CA PHE A 64 2.74 8.72 11.72
C PHE A 64 2.45 10.01 12.50
N GLY A 65 3.42 10.46 13.31
CA GLY A 65 3.31 11.62 14.20
C GLY A 65 4.44 12.65 14.02
N GLY A 66 4.16 13.93 14.33
CA GLY A 66 5.17 14.99 14.35
C GLY A 66 5.55 15.58 12.99
N PHE A 67 4.73 15.33 11.97
CA PHE A 67 4.96 15.82 10.60
C PHE A 67 4.12 17.06 10.27
N PRO A 68 4.41 17.76 9.16
CA PRO A 68 3.62 18.93 8.73
C PRO A 68 2.13 18.63 8.52
N PRO A 69 1.21 19.57 8.83
CA PRO A 69 -0.24 19.40 8.70
C PRO A 69 -0.74 18.98 7.31
N GLU A 70 0.01 19.30 6.26
CA GLU A 70 -0.31 18.97 4.88
C GLU A 70 -0.39 17.47 4.65
N LEU A 71 0.44 16.68 5.34
CA LEU A 71 0.43 15.22 5.23
C LEU A 71 -0.87 14.62 5.76
N TYR A 72 -1.39 15.14 6.87
CA TYR A 72 -2.65 14.69 7.46
C TYR A 72 -3.90 15.08 6.68
N LYS A 73 -3.76 15.95 5.67
CA LYS A 73 -4.84 16.35 4.75
C LYS A 73 -4.91 15.45 3.52
N ILE A 74 -3.92 14.60 3.30
CA ILE A 74 -3.90 13.69 2.16
C ILE A 74 -5.00 12.64 2.37
N ASN A 75 -5.78 12.42 1.33
CA ASN A 75 -6.72 11.30 1.28
C ASN A 75 -6.30 10.41 0.11
N TYR A 76 -6.20 9.12 0.36
CA TYR A 76 -5.93 8.09 -0.63
C TYR A 76 -7.14 7.15 -0.73
N PRO A 77 -8.18 7.52 -1.50
CA PRO A 77 -9.40 6.72 -1.63
C PRO A 77 -9.16 5.52 -2.55
N ALA A 78 -8.40 4.55 -2.06
CA ALA A 78 -8.11 3.33 -2.80
C ALA A 78 -9.39 2.52 -3.03
N HIS A 79 -9.45 1.81 -4.16
CA HIS A 79 -10.47 0.78 -4.37
C HIS A 79 -9.96 -0.53 -3.79
N GLY A 80 -10.63 -1.04 -2.77
CA GLY A 80 -10.32 -2.34 -2.19
C GLY A 80 -10.77 -3.51 -3.08
N ALA A 81 -10.16 -4.67 -2.89
CA ALA A 81 -10.45 -5.89 -3.64
C ALA A 81 -10.86 -7.05 -2.70
N PRO A 82 -12.07 -7.04 -2.11
CA PRO A 82 -12.50 -8.04 -1.13
C PRO A 82 -12.43 -9.49 -1.63
N ASP A 83 -12.69 -9.71 -2.92
CA ASP A 83 -12.60 -11.05 -3.54
C ASP A 83 -11.16 -11.58 -3.54
N VAL A 84 -10.19 -10.70 -3.77
CA VAL A 84 -8.76 -11.04 -3.74
C VAL A 84 -8.30 -11.27 -2.30
N ALA A 85 -8.76 -10.45 -1.35
CA ALA A 85 -8.48 -10.64 0.06
C ALA A 85 -8.99 -12.00 0.57
N ARG A 86 -10.23 -12.37 0.23
CA ARG A 86 -10.79 -13.69 0.58
C ARG A 86 -9.94 -14.81 -0.01
N ARG A 87 -9.59 -14.72 -1.29
CA ARG A 87 -8.78 -15.74 -1.95
C ARG A 87 -7.41 -15.90 -1.30
N ALA A 88 -6.78 -14.81 -0.86
CA ALA A 88 -5.51 -14.86 -0.17
C ALA A 88 -5.62 -15.52 1.22
N ILE A 89 -6.70 -15.28 1.98
CA ILE A 89 -6.97 -15.98 3.24
C ILE A 89 -7.08 -17.50 3.00
N GLU A 90 -7.86 -17.92 1.99
CA GLU A 90 -8.01 -19.35 1.65
C GLU A 90 -6.67 -20.02 1.37
N LEU A 91 -5.74 -19.33 0.69
CA LEU A 91 -4.41 -19.83 0.36
C LEU A 91 -3.46 -19.89 1.56
N LEU A 92 -3.68 -19.06 2.59
CA LEU A 92 -2.88 -19.08 3.82
C LEU A 92 -3.32 -20.19 4.78
N GLN A 93 -4.52 -20.73 4.59
CA GLN A 93 -5.11 -21.79 5.42
C GLN A 93 -4.92 -23.20 4.84
N SER A 94 -4.37 -23.31 3.62
CA SER A 94 -4.05 -24.58 2.95
C SER A 94 -2.65 -25.07 3.29
#